data_AF-A0A918X8R7-F1
#
_entry.id   AF-A0A918X8R7-F1
#
_cell.length_a   1.000
_cell.length_b   1.000
_cell.length_c   1.000
_cell.angle_alpha   90.00
_cell.angle_beta   90.00
_cell.angle_gamma   90.00
#
_symmetry.space_group_name_H-M   'P 1'
#
loop_
_entity.id
_entity.type
_entity.pdbx_description
1 polymer ?
#
loop_
_entity_poly.entity_id
_entity_poly.type
_entity_poly.pdbx_seq_one_letter_code
_entity_poly.pdbx_strand_id
1 'polypeptide(L)'
;MAKPPRPAEIVVAGRALVNRDWMAERSGASKVTVGHWYKHRLDAPDEETRFPEKETTVERVDYYDREQFERFLDAHRSKKKKAVLPTDPALYEGDPEERIAIGEAAKLFHFASTAVIRKYLADHPGYFPEPVGTELMPSGKEARVFRRGDLQDFDKRRDGDNIGTGARQTPNPPRGANPETAQRVAVATAFLNEIGGWRRGAAGELAAREGGPAWQWDRAVRTARTQAEQNTQ
;
A
#
# COMPACT_ATOMS: atom_id res chain seq x y z
N MET A 1 -34.13 -18.79 24.59
CA MET A 1 -34.04 -19.42 23.25
C MET A 1 -33.17 -18.53 22.37
N ALA A 2 -32.07 -19.05 21.82
CA ALA A 2 -31.22 -18.30 20.92
C ALA A 2 -31.99 -18.02 19.62
N LYS A 3 -31.96 -16.77 19.14
CA LYS A 3 -32.58 -16.40 17.87
C LYS A 3 -31.90 -17.21 16.75
N PRO A 4 -32.65 -17.85 15.82
CA PRO A 4 -32.04 -18.62 14.75
C PRO A 4 -31.06 -17.73 13.95
N PRO A 5 -29.95 -18.30 13.47
CA PRO A 5 -29.01 -17.55 12.64
C PRO A 5 -29.76 -17.00 11.45
N ARG A 6 -29.58 -15.70 11.20
CA ARG A 6 -30.29 -15.02 10.12
C ARG A 6 -29.80 -15.57 8.79
N PRO A 7 -30.70 -15.89 7.85
CA PRO A 7 -30.31 -16.50 6.59
C PRO A 7 -29.37 -15.56 5.82
N ALA A 8 -28.28 -16.12 5.31
CA ALA A 8 -27.31 -15.41 4.48
C ALA A 8 -27.93 -14.99 3.13
N GLU A 9 -28.89 -15.77 2.65
CA GLU A 9 -29.61 -15.61 1.40
C GLU A 9 -31.11 -15.84 1.63
N ILE A 10 -31.96 -14.99 1.04
CA ILE A 10 -33.42 -15.12 1.02
C ILE A 10 -33.93 -14.99 -0.42
N VAL A 11 -35.09 -15.55 -0.71
CA VAL A 11 -35.76 -15.37 -2.00
C VAL A 11 -36.99 -14.48 -1.81
N VAL A 12 -37.04 -13.37 -2.53
CA VAL A 12 -38.17 -12.42 -2.50
C VAL A 12 -38.64 -12.18 -3.93
N ALA A 13 -39.92 -12.48 -4.22
CA ALA A 13 -40.50 -12.34 -5.56
C ALA A 13 -39.68 -13.03 -6.68
N GLY A 14 -39.07 -14.18 -6.37
CA GLY A 14 -38.24 -14.93 -7.32
C GLY A 14 -36.80 -14.43 -7.48
N ARG A 15 -36.40 -13.36 -6.78
CA ARG A 15 -35.02 -12.86 -6.76
C ARG A 15 -34.27 -13.34 -5.53
N ALA A 16 -33.03 -13.78 -5.73
CA ALA A 16 -32.12 -14.11 -4.65
C ALA A 16 -31.52 -12.83 -4.07
N LEU A 17 -31.76 -12.59 -2.78
CA LEU A 17 -31.21 -11.47 -2.03
C LEU A 17 -30.24 -11.97 -0.97
N VAL A 18 -29.11 -11.30 -0.84
CA VAL A 18 -28.01 -11.68 0.05
C VAL A 18 -27.73 -10.58 1.06
N ASN A 19 -27.28 -10.97 2.25
CA ASN A 19 -26.87 -10.02 3.28
C ASN A 19 -25.34 -9.76 3.23
N ARG A 20 -24.86 -8.84 4.06
CA ARG A 20 -23.42 -8.49 4.11
C ARG A 20 -22.52 -9.63 4.56
N ASP A 21 -23.04 -10.61 5.28
CA ASP A 21 -22.27 -11.75 5.76
C ASP A 21 -21.95 -12.69 4.60
N TRP A 22 -22.96 -12.98 3.78
CA TRP A 22 -22.79 -13.70 2.53
C TRP A 22 -21.81 -12.97 1.59
N MET A 23 -21.95 -11.65 1.44
CA MET A 23 -21.06 -10.85 0.60
C MET A 23 -19.62 -10.89 1.08
N ALA A 24 -19.38 -10.82 2.40
CA ALA A 24 -18.06 -10.89 2.98
C ALA A 24 -17.40 -12.25 2.71
N GLU A 25 -18.14 -13.35 2.92
CA GLU A 25 -17.70 -14.70 2.61
C GLU A 25 -17.40 -14.86 1.11
N ARG A 26 -18.33 -14.43 0.24
CA ARG A 26 -18.20 -14.57 -1.21
C ARG A 26 -17.05 -13.76 -1.81
N SER A 27 -16.81 -12.56 -1.28
CA SER A 27 -15.76 -11.67 -1.78
C SER A 27 -14.40 -11.89 -1.13
N GLY A 28 -14.35 -12.58 0.02
CA GLY A 28 -13.15 -12.67 0.86
C GLY A 28 -12.83 -11.36 1.62
N ALA A 29 -13.66 -10.33 1.49
CA ALA A 29 -13.48 -9.05 2.16
C ALA A 29 -14.11 -9.03 3.55
N SER A 30 -13.62 -8.14 4.43
CA SER A 30 -14.25 -7.92 5.73
C SER A 30 -15.65 -7.29 5.59
N LYS A 31 -16.54 -7.51 6.55
CA LYS A 31 -17.86 -6.84 6.58
C LYS A 31 -17.76 -5.32 6.58
N VAL A 32 -16.71 -4.76 7.18
CA VAL A 32 -16.43 -3.31 7.17
C VAL A 32 -16.12 -2.85 5.75
N THR A 33 -15.32 -3.62 5.00
CA THR A 33 -15.00 -3.34 3.59
C THR A 33 -16.26 -3.40 2.71
N VAL A 34 -17.14 -4.39 2.92
CA VAL A 34 -18.44 -4.47 2.22
C VAL A 34 -19.30 -3.24 2.54
N GLY A 35 -19.36 -2.82 3.80
CA GLY A 35 -20.05 -1.59 4.19
C GLY A 35 -19.46 -0.33 3.56
N HIS A 36 -18.13 -0.28 3.40
CA HIS A 36 -17.44 0.81 2.71
C HIS A 36 -17.79 0.84 1.22
N TRP A 37 -17.88 -0.31 0.54
CA TRP A 37 -18.33 -0.37 -0.86
C TRP A 37 -19.74 0.19 -1.03
N TYR A 38 -20.68 -0.16 -0.14
CA TYR A 38 -22.03 0.41 -0.18
C TYR A 38 -22.03 1.94 0.01
N LYS A 39 -21.27 2.44 1.00
CA LYS A 39 -21.16 3.88 1.29
C LYS A 39 -20.67 4.68 0.08
N HIS A 40 -19.73 4.12 -0.67
CA HIS A 40 -19.09 4.74 -1.83
C HIS A 40 -19.65 4.28 -3.18
N ARG A 41 -20.81 3.61 -3.20
CA ARG A 41 -21.37 3.06 -4.44
C ARG A 41 -21.61 4.12 -5.52
N LEU A 42 -22.00 5.33 -5.14
CA LEU A 42 -22.30 6.41 -6.09
C LEU A 42 -21.04 7.05 -6.70
N ASP A 43 -19.85 6.75 -6.16
CA ASP A 43 -18.58 7.18 -6.75
C ASP A 43 -18.24 6.37 -8.01
N ALA A 44 -18.91 5.23 -8.21
CA ALA A 44 -18.79 4.45 -9.45
C ALA A 44 -19.61 5.12 -10.57
N PRO A 45 -18.96 5.50 -11.70
CA PRO A 45 -19.62 6.20 -12.80
C PRO A 45 -20.58 5.30 -13.58
N ASP A 46 -20.38 3.99 -13.53
CA ASP A 46 -21.17 2.99 -14.23
C ASP A 46 -22.15 2.32 -13.25
N GLU A 47 -23.44 2.34 -13.60
CA GLU A 47 -24.50 1.79 -12.76
C GLU A 47 -24.56 0.26 -12.81
N GLU A 48 -24.10 -0.35 -13.91
CA GLU A 48 -24.12 -1.82 -14.07
C GLU A 48 -23.06 -2.51 -13.20
N THR A 49 -21.96 -1.81 -12.93
CA THR A 49 -20.85 -2.29 -12.09
C THR A 49 -20.83 -1.65 -10.72
N ARG A 50 -21.91 -0.94 -10.35
CA ARG A 50 -22.09 -0.33 -9.04
C ARG A 50 -22.46 -1.38 -8.00
N PHE A 51 -21.99 -1.19 -6.76
CA PHE A 51 -22.44 -2.00 -5.63
C PHE A 51 -23.97 -1.90 -5.48
N PRO A 52 -24.69 -3.02 -5.25
CA PRO A 52 -26.15 -3.04 -5.29
C PRO A 52 -26.81 -2.06 -4.31
N GLU A 53 -27.95 -1.52 -4.72
CA GLU A 53 -28.82 -0.79 -3.81
C GLU A 53 -29.45 -1.74 -2.79
N LYS A 54 -29.82 -1.20 -1.63
CA LYS A 54 -30.56 -2.00 -0.65
C LYS A 54 -31.98 -2.28 -1.16
N GLU A 55 -32.30 -3.56 -1.34
CA GLU A 55 -33.62 -4.02 -1.81
C GLU A 55 -34.64 -4.04 -0.67
N THR A 56 -34.28 -4.64 0.47
CA THR A 56 -35.19 -4.76 1.60
C THR A 56 -34.45 -4.89 2.93
N THR A 57 -35.19 -4.72 4.02
CA THR A 57 -34.70 -4.96 5.39
C THR A 57 -35.63 -5.96 6.06
N VAL A 58 -35.12 -7.16 6.38
CA VAL A 58 -35.86 -8.21 7.10
C VAL A 58 -35.25 -8.38 8.49
N GLU A 59 -36.05 -8.22 9.54
CA GLU A 59 -35.62 -8.33 10.93
C GLU A 59 -34.36 -7.51 11.30
N ARG A 60 -34.28 -6.27 10.79
CA ARG A 60 -33.12 -5.36 10.94
C ARG A 60 -31.84 -5.82 10.23
N VAL A 61 -31.95 -6.69 9.23
CA VAL A 61 -30.85 -7.02 8.31
C VAL A 61 -31.20 -6.54 6.92
N ASP A 62 -30.26 -5.81 6.34
CA ASP A 62 -30.34 -5.33 4.98
C ASP A 62 -29.97 -6.44 4.00
N TYR A 63 -30.80 -6.61 2.99
CA TYR A 63 -30.60 -7.56 1.90
C TYR A 63 -30.51 -6.79 0.57
N TYR A 64 -29.69 -7.35 -0.31
CA TYR A 64 -29.29 -6.74 -1.58
C TYR A 64 -29.41 -7.77 -2.68
N ASP A 65 -29.59 -7.32 -3.93
CA ASP A 65 -29.67 -8.22 -5.07
C ASP A 65 -28.34 -8.99 -5.27
N ARG A 66 -28.45 -10.33 -5.36
CA ARG A 66 -27.29 -11.22 -5.49
C ARG A 66 -26.60 -11.09 -6.83
N GLU A 67 -27.36 -11.07 -7.93
CA GLU A 67 -26.80 -11.03 -9.28
C GLU A 67 -26.06 -9.72 -9.51
N GLN A 68 -26.63 -8.61 -9.04
CA GLN A 68 -25.98 -7.30 -9.12
C GLN A 68 -24.70 -7.26 -8.27
N PHE A 69 -24.69 -7.87 -7.07
CA PHE A 69 -23.45 -7.98 -6.28
C PHE A 69 -22.38 -8.80 -6.99
N GLU A 70 -22.75 -9.92 -7.62
CA GLU A 70 -21.81 -10.77 -8.36
C GLU A 70 -21.21 -10.00 -9.56
N ARG A 71 -22.02 -9.25 -10.31
CA ARG A 71 -21.54 -8.36 -11.39
C ARG A 71 -20.57 -7.29 -10.88
N PHE A 72 -20.92 -6.63 -9.76
CA PHE A 72 -20.03 -5.68 -9.08
C PHE A 72 -18.69 -6.36 -8.73
N LEU A 73 -18.73 -7.56 -8.16
CA LEU A 73 -17.54 -8.26 -7.70
C LEU A 73 -16.62 -8.64 -8.87
N ASP A 74 -17.18 -9.10 -9.98
CA ASP A 74 -16.42 -9.46 -11.19
C ASP A 74 -15.79 -8.23 -11.85
N ALA A 75 -16.53 -7.12 -11.93
CA ALA A 75 -16.02 -5.85 -12.41
C ALA A 75 -14.91 -5.31 -11.49
N HIS A 76 -15.09 -5.41 -10.18
CA HIS A 76 -14.13 -4.98 -9.17
C HIS A 76 -12.82 -5.77 -9.24
N ARG A 77 -12.91 -7.11 -9.36
CA ARG A 77 -11.75 -7.99 -9.59
C ARG A 77 -11.06 -7.69 -10.91
N SER A 78 -11.82 -7.49 -11.98
CA SER A 78 -11.28 -7.12 -13.29
C SER A 78 -10.55 -5.78 -13.26
N LYS A 79 -11.08 -4.79 -12.55
CA LYS A 79 -10.44 -3.49 -12.37
C LYS A 79 -9.14 -3.59 -11.57
N LYS A 80 -9.12 -4.40 -10.50
CA LYS A 80 -7.90 -4.69 -9.73
C LYS A 80 -6.83 -5.36 -10.60
N LYS A 81 -7.22 -6.39 -11.37
CA LYS A 81 -6.31 -7.07 -12.30
C LYS A 81 -5.74 -6.14 -13.36
N LYS A 82 -6.56 -5.26 -13.95
CA LYS A 82 -6.10 -4.23 -14.91
C LYS A 82 -5.17 -3.19 -14.28
N ALA A 83 -5.26 -2.96 -12.97
CA ALA A 83 -4.40 -2.03 -12.25
C ALA A 83 -3.04 -2.64 -11.85
N VAL A 84 -2.85 -3.95 -12.04
CA VAL A 84 -1.54 -4.60 -11.86
C VAL A 84 -0.59 -4.06 -12.93
N LEU A 85 0.54 -3.50 -12.50
CA LEU A 85 1.57 -3.04 -13.43
C LEU A 85 2.03 -4.21 -14.30
N PRO A 86 2.08 -4.04 -15.63
CA PRO A 86 2.65 -5.05 -16.51
C PRO A 86 4.09 -5.30 -16.10
N THR A 87 4.50 -6.55 -16.19
CA THR A 87 5.87 -6.97 -15.91
C THR A 87 6.67 -6.90 -17.20
N ASP A 88 7.95 -6.60 -17.08
CA ASP A 88 8.89 -6.61 -18.19
C ASP A 88 8.93 -8.01 -18.82
N PRO A 89 8.72 -8.14 -20.15
CA PRO A 89 8.83 -9.42 -20.85
C PRO A 89 10.15 -10.15 -20.59
N ALA A 90 11.23 -9.40 -20.32
CA ALA A 90 12.53 -9.94 -19.97
C ALA A 90 12.50 -10.86 -18.74
N LEU A 91 11.45 -10.82 -17.89
CA LEU A 91 11.28 -11.79 -16.81
C LEU A 91 11.13 -13.23 -17.33
N TYR A 92 10.45 -13.39 -18.47
CA TYR A 92 10.20 -14.68 -19.12
C TYR A 92 11.30 -15.10 -20.10
N GLU A 93 12.29 -14.24 -20.31
CA GLU A 93 13.48 -14.51 -21.11
C GLU A 93 14.59 -15.00 -20.17
N GLY A 94 15.06 -16.24 -20.34
CA GLY A 94 16.16 -16.81 -19.55
C GLY A 94 15.82 -18.11 -18.82
N ASP A 95 16.80 -18.61 -18.06
CA ASP A 95 16.69 -19.86 -17.30
C ASP A 95 15.86 -19.63 -16.01
N PRO A 96 14.80 -20.42 -15.73
CA PRO A 96 14.06 -20.34 -14.47
C PRO A 96 14.92 -20.49 -13.21
N GLU A 97 16.06 -21.17 -13.28
CA GLU A 97 16.99 -21.34 -12.15
C GLU A 97 17.96 -20.15 -11.99
N GLU A 98 17.94 -19.19 -12.92
CA GLU A 98 18.77 -17.99 -12.85
C GLU A 98 18.48 -17.18 -11.58
N ARG A 99 19.54 -16.69 -10.96
CA ARG A 99 19.48 -15.90 -9.73
C ARG A 99 19.43 -14.41 -10.04
N ILE A 100 18.31 -13.80 -9.71
CA ILE A 100 18.02 -12.39 -9.96
C ILE A 100 18.15 -11.61 -8.66
N ALA A 101 19.00 -10.58 -8.66
CA ALA A 101 19.15 -9.71 -7.50
C ALA A 101 17.90 -8.84 -7.27
N ILE A 102 17.62 -8.49 -6.01
CA ILE A 102 16.46 -7.66 -5.63
C ILE A 102 16.31 -6.37 -6.44
N GLY A 103 17.43 -5.77 -6.85
CA GLY A 103 17.46 -4.56 -7.68
C GLY A 103 16.91 -4.79 -9.08
N GLU A 104 17.24 -5.91 -9.69
CA GLU A 104 16.76 -6.31 -11.00
C GLU A 104 15.31 -6.80 -10.93
N ALA A 105 14.96 -7.61 -9.93
CA ALA A 105 13.58 -8.00 -9.68
C ALA A 105 12.65 -6.77 -9.58
N ALA A 106 13.06 -5.73 -8.86
CA ALA A 106 12.28 -4.49 -8.77
C ALA A 106 12.07 -3.80 -10.13
N LYS A 107 13.05 -3.87 -11.04
CA LYS A 107 12.92 -3.32 -12.40
C LYS A 107 11.98 -4.15 -13.26
N LEU A 108 12.10 -5.48 -13.20
CA LEU A 108 11.24 -6.41 -13.95
C LEU A 108 9.77 -6.21 -13.59
N PHE A 109 9.44 -5.99 -12.31
CA PHE A 109 8.06 -5.69 -11.88
C PHE A 109 7.66 -4.22 -11.95
N HIS A 110 8.53 -3.35 -12.47
CA HIS A 110 8.36 -1.89 -12.50
C HIS A 110 7.98 -1.29 -11.13
N PHE A 111 8.51 -1.88 -10.05
CA PHE A 111 8.34 -1.34 -8.71
C PHE A 111 9.15 -0.05 -8.54
N ALA A 112 8.60 0.89 -7.77
CA ALA A 112 9.24 2.18 -7.53
C ALA A 112 10.64 2.06 -6.87
N SER A 113 10.87 1.00 -6.08
CA SER A 113 12.19 0.69 -5.50
C SER A 113 12.23 -0.74 -4.93
N THR A 114 13.43 -1.18 -4.57
CA THR A 114 13.65 -2.44 -3.83
C THR A 114 13.00 -2.46 -2.44
N ALA A 115 12.62 -1.29 -1.89
CA ALA A 115 11.93 -1.21 -0.60
C ALA A 115 10.54 -1.85 -0.64
N VAL A 116 9.88 -1.86 -1.81
CA VAL A 116 8.58 -2.52 -2.01
C VAL A 116 8.71 -4.02 -1.75
N ILE A 117 9.70 -4.67 -2.35
CA ILE A 117 9.98 -6.10 -2.15
C ILE A 117 10.33 -6.39 -0.69
N ARG A 118 11.18 -5.56 -0.06
CA ARG A 118 11.50 -5.73 1.36
C ARG A 118 10.28 -5.63 2.26
N LYS A 119 9.35 -4.71 1.95
CA LYS A 119 8.08 -4.55 2.68
C LYS A 119 7.21 -5.79 2.51
N TYR A 120 7.11 -6.37 1.31
CA TYR A 120 6.35 -7.60 1.11
C TYR A 120 6.88 -8.75 1.95
N LEU A 121 8.20 -8.94 1.97
CA LEU A 121 8.84 -9.98 2.78
C LEU A 121 8.62 -9.77 4.29
N ALA A 122 8.51 -8.53 4.75
CA ALA A 122 8.33 -8.21 6.17
C ALA A 122 6.87 -8.27 6.63
N ASP A 123 5.97 -7.62 5.89
CA ASP A 123 4.57 -7.43 6.29
C ASP A 123 3.66 -8.57 5.82
N HIS A 124 4.08 -9.30 4.77
CA HIS A 124 3.28 -10.35 4.14
C HIS A 124 4.13 -11.60 3.82
N PRO A 125 4.61 -12.34 4.84
CA PRO A 125 5.35 -13.59 4.62
C PRO A 125 4.58 -14.55 3.71
N GLY A 126 5.26 -15.13 2.72
CA GLY A 126 4.66 -16.02 1.71
C GLY A 126 3.99 -15.31 0.53
N TYR A 127 3.75 -13.99 0.58
CA TYR A 127 3.15 -13.25 -0.53
C TYR A 127 4.13 -12.96 -1.67
N PHE A 128 5.37 -12.58 -1.37
CA PHE A 128 6.45 -12.45 -2.37
C PHE A 128 7.38 -13.65 -2.27
N PRO A 129 8.00 -14.11 -3.37
CA PRO A 129 8.97 -15.20 -3.35
C PRO A 129 10.03 -15.02 -2.27
N GLU A 130 10.36 -16.11 -1.57
CA GLU A 130 11.46 -16.08 -0.62
C GLU A 130 12.80 -15.98 -1.34
N PRO A 131 13.74 -15.19 -0.82
CA PRO A 131 15.07 -15.13 -1.41
C PRO A 131 15.81 -16.46 -1.22
N VAL A 132 16.46 -16.95 -2.26
CA VAL A 132 17.27 -18.18 -2.22
C VAL A 132 18.66 -17.98 -1.62
N GLY A 133 18.99 -16.73 -1.28
CA GLY A 133 20.21 -16.38 -0.58
C GLY A 133 20.54 -14.89 -0.68
N THR A 134 21.77 -14.56 -0.30
CA THR A 134 22.38 -13.26 -0.52
C THR A 134 23.65 -13.42 -1.35
N GLU A 135 23.87 -12.48 -2.28
CA GLU A 135 25.06 -12.45 -3.13
C GLU A 135 25.71 -11.07 -3.08
N LEU A 136 27.05 -11.06 -3.16
CA LEU A 136 27.84 -9.84 -3.17
C LEU A 136 27.72 -9.19 -4.54
N MET A 137 27.08 -8.03 -4.60
CA MET A 137 26.95 -7.28 -5.85
C MET A 137 28.28 -6.61 -6.21
N PRO A 138 28.49 -6.24 -7.49
CA PRO A 138 29.66 -5.46 -7.92
C PRO A 138 29.84 -4.13 -7.16
N SER A 139 28.77 -3.63 -6.54
CA SER A 139 28.79 -2.44 -5.67
C SER A 139 29.36 -2.69 -4.26
N GLY A 140 29.80 -3.92 -3.96
CA GLY A 140 30.32 -4.32 -2.64
C GLY A 140 29.24 -4.52 -1.57
N LYS A 141 27.95 -4.44 -1.94
CA LYS A 141 26.82 -4.65 -1.03
C LYS A 141 26.20 -6.02 -1.26
N GLU A 142 25.84 -6.70 -0.18
CA GLU A 142 25.04 -7.91 -0.26
C GLU A 142 23.62 -7.58 -0.70
N ALA A 143 23.15 -8.28 -1.73
CA ALA A 143 21.78 -8.21 -2.21
C ALA A 143 21.13 -9.57 -2.06
N ARG A 144 19.85 -9.57 -1.65
CA ARG A 144 19.00 -10.76 -1.72
C ARG A 144 18.82 -11.16 -3.18
N VAL A 145 18.89 -12.47 -3.44
CA VAL A 145 18.67 -13.05 -4.76
C VAL A 145 17.46 -13.96 -4.76
N PHE A 146 16.76 -14.01 -5.88
CA PHE A 146 15.53 -14.79 -6.10
C PHE A 146 15.73 -15.66 -7.33
N ARG A 147 15.08 -16.83 -7.41
CA ARG A 147 15.06 -17.57 -8.68
C ARG A 147 14.11 -16.90 -9.65
N ARG A 148 14.49 -16.84 -10.92
CA ARG A 148 13.64 -16.32 -12.00
C ARG A 148 12.29 -17.04 -12.06
N GLY A 149 12.27 -18.36 -11.90
CA GLY A 149 11.06 -19.18 -11.87
C GLY A 149 10.08 -18.75 -10.77
N ASP A 150 10.58 -18.50 -9.56
CA ASP A 150 9.73 -18.04 -8.46
C ASP A 150 9.13 -16.65 -8.72
N LEU A 151 9.90 -15.77 -9.37
CA LEU A 151 9.42 -14.45 -9.79
C LEU A 151 8.35 -14.58 -10.90
N GLN A 152 8.52 -15.49 -11.86
CA GLN A 152 7.52 -15.78 -12.89
C GLN A 152 6.23 -16.32 -12.28
N ASP A 153 6.32 -17.24 -11.30
CA ASP A 153 5.16 -17.79 -10.62
C ASP A 153 4.46 -16.74 -9.76
N PHE A 154 5.22 -15.85 -9.12
CA PHE A 154 4.68 -14.66 -8.48
C PHE A 154 3.94 -13.77 -9.48
N ASP A 155 4.47 -13.56 -10.68
CA ASP A 155 3.81 -12.76 -11.69
C ASP A 155 2.47 -13.36 -12.14
N LYS A 156 2.45 -14.66 -12.42
CA LYS A 156 1.23 -15.40 -12.85
C LYS A 156 0.11 -15.33 -11.82
N ARG A 157 0.44 -15.31 -10.52
CA ARG A 157 -0.56 -15.24 -9.43
C ARG A 157 -1.03 -13.83 -9.08
N ARG A 158 -0.44 -12.77 -9.66
CA ARG A 158 -0.88 -11.39 -9.39
C ARG A 158 -2.26 -11.13 -10.01
N ASP A 159 -3.26 -11.03 -9.16
CA ASP A 159 -4.65 -10.70 -9.52
C ASP A 159 -5.07 -9.30 -9.07
N GLY A 160 -4.18 -8.58 -8.39
CA GLY A 160 -4.45 -7.26 -7.82
C GLY A 160 -5.17 -7.30 -6.48
N ASP A 161 -5.38 -8.47 -5.88
CA ASP A 161 -5.61 -8.58 -4.44
C ASP A 161 -4.25 -8.55 -3.72
N ASN A 162 -4.17 -7.74 -2.66
CA ASN A 162 -2.90 -7.35 -2.04
C ASN A 162 -1.96 -6.59 -2.99
N ILE A 163 -2.47 -5.62 -3.78
CA ILE A 163 -1.61 -4.54 -4.29
C ILE A 163 -1.01 -3.86 -3.07
N GLY A 164 0.12 -4.37 -2.60
CA GLY A 164 0.86 -3.76 -1.52
C GLY A 164 1.47 -2.51 -2.13
N THR A 165 0.72 -1.42 -2.12
CA THR A 165 1.21 -0.09 -2.47
C THR A 165 2.14 -0.11 -3.68
N GLY A 166 1.77 -0.85 -4.74
CA GLY A 166 2.36 -0.69 -6.06
C GLY A 166 1.95 0.70 -6.46
N ALA A 167 2.82 1.67 -6.14
CA ALA A 167 2.56 3.07 -6.32
C ALA A 167 1.98 3.23 -7.71
N ARG A 168 0.80 3.88 -7.80
CA ARG A 168 0.52 4.65 -9.02
C ARG A 168 1.82 5.37 -9.34
N GLN A 169 2.36 5.19 -10.53
CA GLN A 169 3.29 6.14 -11.09
C GLN A 169 2.53 7.46 -11.31
N THR A 170 2.10 8.12 -10.23
CA THR A 170 2.33 9.55 -10.18
C THR A 170 3.84 9.66 -10.08
N PRO A 171 4.52 10.30 -11.05
CA PRO A 171 5.92 10.65 -10.87
C PRO A 171 5.99 11.44 -9.57
N ASN A 172 6.43 10.80 -8.49
CA ASN A 172 6.96 11.57 -7.40
C ASN A 172 8.24 12.16 -8.01
N PRO A 173 8.35 13.49 -8.15
CA PRO A 173 9.60 14.07 -8.61
C PRO A 173 10.72 13.49 -7.74
N PRO A 174 11.91 13.24 -8.30
CA PRO A 174 13.04 12.81 -7.50
C PRO A 174 13.12 13.77 -6.31
N ARG A 175 13.05 13.24 -5.08
CA ARG A 175 13.24 14.04 -3.88
C ARG A 175 14.70 14.50 -3.88
N GLY A 176 15.00 15.52 -4.67
CA GLY A 176 16.02 16.49 -4.32
C GLY A 176 15.63 17.06 -2.95
N ALA A 177 16.64 17.39 -2.14
CA ALA A 177 16.41 18.07 -0.88
C ALA A 177 15.44 19.24 -1.14
N ASN A 178 14.22 19.18 -0.60
CA ASN A 178 13.30 20.30 -0.71
C ASN A 178 14.09 21.51 -0.16
N PRO A 179 14.35 22.56 -0.96
CA PRO A 179 15.19 23.69 -0.54
C PRO A 179 14.68 24.30 0.77
N GLU A 180 13.37 24.25 0.99
CA GLU A 180 12.71 24.67 2.22
C GLU A 180 13.12 23.82 3.45
N THR A 181 13.40 22.53 3.27
CA THR A 181 13.88 21.64 4.34
C THR A 181 15.36 21.88 4.63
N ALA A 182 16.19 22.07 3.61
CA ALA A 182 17.60 22.42 3.80
C ALA A 182 17.74 23.79 4.50
N GLN A 183 16.89 24.75 4.13
CA GLN A 183 16.81 26.05 4.78
C GLN A 183 16.38 25.93 6.25
N ARG A 184 15.35 25.14 6.57
CA ARG A 184 14.93 24.89 7.96
C ARG A 184 16.04 24.23 8.78
N VAL A 185 16.81 23.31 8.20
CA VAL A 185 17.97 22.70 8.88
C VAL A 185 19.07 23.73 9.12
N ALA A 186 19.40 24.58 8.14
CA ALA A 186 20.37 25.65 8.32
C ALA A 186 19.95 26.66 9.41
N VAL A 187 18.67 27.04 9.43
CA VAL A 187 18.09 27.91 10.47
C VAL A 187 18.14 27.23 11.84
N ALA A 188 17.78 25.95 11.91
CA ALA A 188 17.87 25.18 13.16
C ALA A 188 19.33 25.03 13.64
N THR A 189 20.30 24.83 12.75
CA THR A 189 21.73 24.79 13.09
C THR A 189 22.22 26.13 13.63
N ALA A 190 21.87 27.24 12.96
CA ALA A 190 22.21 28.58 13.44
C ALA A 190 21.60 28.88 14.82
N PHE A 191 20.33 28.50 15.00
CA PHE A 191 19.64 28.66 16.28
C PHE A 191 20.30 27.82 17.39
N LEU A 192 20.63 26.55 17.14
CA LEU A 192 21.32 25.70 18.11
C LEU A 192 22.70 26.25 18.48
N ASN A 193 23.43 26.85 17.54
CA ASN A 193 24.69 27.53 17.82
C ASN A 193 24.49 28.80 18.68
N GLU A 194 23.44 29.58 18.40
CA GLU A 194 23.08 30.78 19.17
C GLU A 194 22.77 30.45 20.63
N ILE A 195 22.04 29.36 20.89
CA ILE A 195 21.66 28.95 22.25
C ILE A 195 22.70 28.06 22.95
N GLY A 196 23.85 27.80 22.33
CA GLY A 196 24.93 27.01 22.90
C GLY A 196 24.67 25.49 22.97
N GLY A 197 23.80 24.96 22.10
CA GLY A 197 23.49 23.54 21.99
C GLY A 197 22.00 23.21 22.15
N TRP A 198 21.67 21.92 22.18
CA TRP A 198 20.28 21.49 22.25
C TRP A 198 19.66 21.71 23.64
N ARG A 199 18.47 22.31 23.69
CA ARG A 199 17.62 22.36 24.89
C ARG A 199 16.18 21.92 24.60
N ARG A 200 15.51 21.41 25.63
CA ARG A 200 14.09 21.04 25.56
C ARG A 200 13.25 22.28 25.23
N GLY A 201 12.45 22.21 24.17
CA GLY A 201 11.60 23.32 23.71
C GLY A 201 12.16 24.09 22.50
N ALA A 202 13.39 23.81 22.07
CA ALA A 202 14.03 24.50 20.93
C ALA A 202 13.19 24.51 19.64
N ALA A 203 12.49 23.41 19.32
CA ALA A 203 11.62 23.36 18.15
C ALA A 203 10.34 24.21 18.29
N GLY A 204 9.82 24.38 19.52
CA GLY A 204 8.68 25.25 19.81
C GLY A 204 9.07 26.73 19.74
N GLU A 205 10.28 27.07 20.18
CA GLU A 205 10.82 28.42 20.06
C GLU A 205 11.10 28.79 18.59
N LEU A 206 11.68 27.86 17.81
CA LEU A 206 11.87 28.02 16.36
C LEU A 206 10.52 28.18 15.65
N ALA A 207 9.50 27.42 16.03
CA ALA A 207 8.15 27.57 15.49
C ALA A 207 7.53 28.93 15.80
N ALA A 208 7.78 29.48 17.00
CA ALA A 208 7.30 30.80 17.39
C ALA A 208 8.04 31.94 16.68
N ARG A 209 9.34 31.77 16.39
CA ARG A 209 10.21 32.79 15.78
C ARG A 209 10.11 32.83 14.25
N GLU A 210 10.15 31.67 13.62
CA GLU A 210 10.24 31.52 12.15
C GLU A 210 8.90 31.12 11.51
N GLY A 211 7.89 30.86 12.34
CA GLY A 211 6.57 30.46 11.91
C GLY A 211 6.48 28.99 11.47
N GLY A 212 5.25 28.52 11.30
CA GLY A 212 4.97 27.13 10.94
C GLY A 212 4.82 26.18 12.14
N PRO A 213 4.35 24.95 11.91
CA PRO A 213 4.01 24.03 12.97
C PRO A 213 5.25 23.38 13.62
N ALA A 214 5.24 23.24 14.95
CA ALA A 214 6.37 22.76 15.75
C ALA A 214 6.95 21.41 15.29
N TRP A 215 6.12 20.51 14.74
CA TRP A 215 6.58 19.21 14.24
C TRP A 215 7.54 19.31 13.04
N GLN A 216 7.47 20.39 12.24
CA GLN A 216 8.41 20.62 11.13
C GLN A 216 9.79 21.03 11.65
N TRP A 217 9.82 21.87 12.69
CA TRP A 217 11.04 22.30 13.35
C TRP A 217 11.68 21.19 14.18
N ASP A 218 10.88 20.28 14.75
CA ASP A 218 11.36 19.10 15.48
C ASP A 218 12.28 18.24 14.60
N ARG A 219 11.89 18.05 13.33
CA ARG A 219 12.68 17.28 12.37
C ARG A 219 13.97 18.02 11.96
N ALA A 220 13.90 19.33 11.78
CA ALA A 220 15.06 20.15 11.44
C ALA A 220 16.10 20.18 12.58
N VAL A 221 15.65 20.38 13.82
CA VAL A 221 16.49 20.38 15.03
C VAL A 221 17.18 19.03 15.25
N ARG A 222 16.47 17.91 15.06
CA ARG A 222 17.08 16.57 15.15
C ARG A 222 18.14 16.34 14.09
N THR A 223 17.91 16.83 12.87
CA THR A 223 18.85 16.71 11.76
C THR A 223 20.09 17.56 12.01
N ALA A 224 19.91 18.83 12.42
CA ALA A 224 20.99 19.74 12.78
C ALA A 224 21.86 19.19 13.92
N ARG A 225 21.23 18.61 14.95
CA ARG A 225 21.95 17.93 16.03
C ARG A 225 22.79 16.76 15.53
N THR A 226 22.22 15.90 14.68
CA THR A 226 22.94 14.75 14.11
C THR A 226 24.15 15.20 13.28
N GLN A 227 24.02 16.31 12.53
CA GLN A 227 25.12 16.90 11.76
C GLN A 227 26.21 17.50 12.65
N ALA A 228 25.85 18.17 13.75
CA ALA A 228 26.81 18.70 14.72
C ALA A 228 27.59 17.58 15.43
N GLU A 229 26.92 16.48 15.78
CA GLU A 229 27.55 15.28 16.34
C GLU A 229 28.52 14.63 15.35
N GLN A 230 28.21 14.63 14.05
CA GLN A 230 29.08 14.08 12.99
C GLN A 230 30.29 14.98 12.65
N ASN A 231 30.17 16.31 12.79
CA ASN A 231 31.27 17.25 12.54
C ASN A 231 32.26 17.40 13.71
N THR A 232 32.00 16.74 14.84
CA THR A 232 32.86 16.78 16.04
C THR A 232 33.76 15.53 16.16
N GLN A 233 33.69 14.60 15.21
CA GLN A 233 34.61 13.45 15.05
C GLN A 233 35.60 13.69 13.92
#